data_AF-W9XZY0-F1
#
_entry.id   AF-W9XZY0-F1
#
_cell.length_a   1.000
_cell.length_b   1.000
_cell.length_c   1.000
_cell.angle_alpha   90.00
_cell.angle_beta   90.00
_cell.angle_gamma   90.00
#
_symmetry.space_group_name_H-M   'P 1'
#
loop_
_entity.id
_entity.type
_entity.pdbx_description
1 polymer ?
#
loop_
_entity_poly.entity_id
_entity_poly.type
_entity_poly.pdbx_seq_one_letter_code
_entity_poly.pdbx_strand_id
1 'polypeptide(L)'
;MSSDILTQLQTCYDQLLTQFFSTISYLSQRHPLVAPDPDPNDPFTYPPSATTATQTPGGDQSQPQGSGPQPGPEDTDRSAYPLRPVPPQTFAKAQRELAEDLVQKGQQIELLISRLPGIGRGEEQQAEEIRVLAEKVRDMEEKRKAKRREMKAYVKRLDEVIMGMSRSIDDSNINGETT
;
A
#
# COMPACT_ATOMS: atom_id res chain seq x y z
N MET A 1 14.27 -7.07 14.03
CA MET A 1 13.65 -6.29 12.94
C MET A 1 12.20 -6.72 12.66
N SER A 2 11.48 -7.26 13.66
CA SER A 2 10.15 -7.86 13.52
C SER A 2 8.98 -6.87 13.62
N SER A 3 9.21 -5.66 14.16
CA SER A 3 8.17 -4.63 14.29
C SER A 3 7.78 -3.97 12.97
N ASP A 4 8.59 -4.11 11.92
CA ASP A 4 8.35 -3.47 10.63
C ASP A 4 7.25 -4.20 9.83
N ILE A 5 7.14 -5.52 9.98
CA ILE A 5 6.19 -6.34 9.20
C ILE A 5 4.74 -6.05 9.59
N LEU A 6 4.46 -5.80 10.88
CA LEU A 6 3.12 -5.46 11.34
C LEU A 6 2.69 -4.07 10.82
N THR A 7 3.59 -3.09 10.88
CA THR A 7 3.39 -1.75 10.31
C THR A 7 3.22 -1.80 8.78
N GLN A 8 3.98 -2.68 8.12
CA GLN A 8 3.87 -2.92 6.69
C GLN A 8 2.50 -3.52 6.33
N LEU A 9 2.00 -4.47 7.14
CA LEU A 9 0.67 -5.05 6.95
C LEU A 9 -0.43 -4.00 7.11
N GLN A 10 -0.33 -3.14 8.12
CA GLN A 10 -1.25 -2.00 8.29
C GLN A 10 -1.24 -1.09 7.05
N THR A 11 -0.05 -0.70 6.57
CA THR A 11 0.10 0.11 5.37
C THR A 11 -0.49 -0.57 4.13
N CYS A 12 -0.28 -1.87 3.96
CA CYS A 12 -0.86 -2.64 2.86
C CYS A 12 -2.40 -2.70 2.93
N TYR A 13 -2.97 -2.81 4.12
CA TYR A 13 -4.41 -2.82 4.31
C TYR A 13 -5.04 -1.47 3.97
N ASP A 14 -4.42 -0.37 4.40
CA ASP A 14 -4.86 0.99 4.06
C ASP A 14 -4.79 1.26 2.54
N GLN A 15 -3.74 0.77 1.89
CA GLN A 15 -3.62 0.83 0.43
C GLN A 15 -4.74 0.05 -0.26
N LEU A 16 -5.07 -1.14 0.24
CA LEU A 16 -6.13 -1.99 -0.31
C LEU A 16 -7.51 -1.34 -0.16
N LEU A 17 -7.82 -0.70 0.97
CA LEU A 17 -9.06 0.07 1.15
C LEU A 17 -9.14 1.26 0.19
N THR A 18 -8.04 1.99 0.01
CA THR A 18 -7.94 3.10 -0.94
C THR A 18 -8.21 2.61 -2.37
N GLN A 19 -7.65 1.46 -2.72
CA GLN A 19 -7.83 0.84 -4.02
C GLN A 19 -9.27 0.35 -4.25
N PHE A 20 -9.93 -0.21 -3.23
CA PHE A 20 -11.35 -0.57 -3.31
C PHE A 20 -12.22 0.64 -3.60
N PHE A 21 -12.04 1.73 -2.84
CA PHE A 21 -12.80 2.96 -3.05
C PHE A 21 -12.56 3.55 -4.45
N SER A 22 -11.31 3.54 -4.92
CA SER A 22 -10.94 4.02 -6.24
C SER A 22 -11.56 3.18 -7.35
N THR A 23 -11.59 1.85 -7.16
CA THR A 23 -12.18 0.89 -8.11
C THR A 23 -13.69 1.07 -8.21
N ILE A 24 -14.40 1.15 -7.08
CA ILE A 24 -15.85 1.40 -7.06
C ILE A 24 -16.17 2.76 -7.70
N SER A 25 -15.40 3.79 -7.36
CA SER A 25 -15.56 5.13 -7.94
C SER A 25 -15.33 5.13 -9.45
N TYR A 26 -14.32 4.40 -9.93
CA TYR A 26 -14.05 4.24 -11.35
C TYR A 26 -15.21 3.54 -12.07
N LEU A 27 -15.71 2.43 -11.51
CA LEU A 27 -16.82 1.68 -12.07
C LEU A 27 -18.09 2.53 -12.17
N SER A 28 -18.41 3.29 -11.11
CA SER A 28 -19.60 4.16 -11.07
C SER A 28 -19.52 5.32 -12.07
N GLN A 29 -18.34 5.92 -12.26
CA GLN A 29 -18.22 7.14 -13.08
C GLN A 29 -17.92 6.87 -14.55
N ARG A 30 -17.28 5.73 -14.87
CA ARG A 30 -16.72 5.44 -16.20
C ARG A 30 -17.47 4.37 -16.97
N HIS A 31 -18.50 3.74 -16.39
CA HIS A 31 -19.25 2.70 -17.08
C HIS A 31 -19.77 3.17 -18.45
N PRO A 32 -19.80 2.29 -19.47
CA PRO A 32 -20.45 2.61 -20.73
C PRO A 32 -21.95 2.75 -20.50
N LEU A 33 -22.55 3.78 -21.10
CA LEU A 33 -24.01 3.95 -21.08
C LEU A 33 -24.61 2.95 -22.07
N VAL A 34 -25.44 2.05 -21.57
CA VAL A 34 -26.17 1.07 -22.38
C VAL A 34 -27.58 1.59 -22.58
N ALA A 35 -27.98 1.76 -23.83
CA ALA A 35 -29.36 2.10 -24.15
C ALA A 35 -30.27 0.92 -23.75
N PRO A 36 -31.47 1.19 -23.21
CA PRO A 36 -32.45 0.14 -22.98
C PRO A 36 -32.82 -0.55 -24.30
N ASP A 37 -33.20 -1.82 -24.23
CA ASP A 37 -33.68 -2.55 -25.40
C ASP A 37 -34.91 -1.82 -25.99
N PRO A 38 -34.99 -1.67 -27.33
CA PRO A 38 -36.09 -0.95 -27.95
C PRO A 38 -37.40 -1.72 -27.73
N ASP A 39 -38.33 -1.14 -26.98
CA ASP A 39 -39.69 -1.65 -26.84
C ASP A 39 -40.49 -1.30 -28.11
N PRO A 40 -40.98 -2.29 -28.88
CA PRO A 40 -41.81 -2.05 -30.05
C PRO A 40 -43.11 -1.28 -29.75
N ASN A 41 -43.57 -1.27 -28.50
CA ASN A 41 -44.79 -0.59 -28.07
C ASN A 41 -44.53 0.78 -27.40
N ASP A 42 -43.30 1.29 -27.40
CA ASP A 42 -42.99 2.60 -26.79
C ASP A 42 -43.70 3.74 -27.57
N PRO A 43 -44.73 4.38 -26.99
CA PRO A 43 -45.49 5.44 -27.64
C PRO A 43 -44.67 6.72 -27.92
N PHE A 44 -43.53 6.88 -27.26
CA PHE A 44 -42.63 8.03 -27.43
C PHE A 44 -41.57 7.80 -28.50
N THR A 45 -41.10 6.57 -28.67
CA THR A 45 -40.11 6.19 -29.70
C THR A 45 -40.78 5.88 -31.05
N TYR A 46 -41.99 5.32 -31.03
CA TYR A 46 -42.78 5.02 -32.22
C TYR A 46 -44.19 5.65 -32.09
N PRO A 47 -44.34 6.95 -32.37
CA PRO A 47 -45.66 7.57 -32.32
C PRO A 47 -46.58 6.87 -33.33
N PRO A 48 -47.80 6.46 -32.94
CA PRO A 48 -48.75 5.89 -33.88
C PRO A 48 -48.93 6.91 -35.00
N SER A 49 -48.64 6.47 -36.24
CA SER A 49 -48.75 7.30 -37.43
C SER A 49 -50.06 8.07 -37.36
N ALA A 50 -49.96 9.40 -37.38
CA ALA A 50 -51.10 10.30 -37.30
C ALA A 50 -52.18 9.81 -38.28
N THR A 51 -53.20 9.16 -37.72
CA THR A 51 -54.44 8.88 -38.44
C THR A 51 -55.05 10.23 -38.77
N THR A 52 -54.75 10.70 -39.98
CA THR A 52 -55.60 11.51 -40.85
C THR A 52 -56.69 12.29 -40.12
N ALA A 53 -56.31 13.31 -39.36
CA ALA A 53 -57.25 14.34 -38.95
C ALA A 53 -57.57 15.17 -40.19
N THR A 54 -58.83 15.12 -40.57
CA THR A 54 -59.42 15.71 -41.76
C THR A 54 -59.16 17.22 -41.83
N GLN A 55 -58.96 17.71 -43.06
CA GLN A 55 -58.76 19.11 -43.43
C GLN A 55 -59.76 20.06 -42.78
N THR A 56 -59.26 21.15 -42.20
CA THR A 56 -59.94 22.46 -42.16
C THR A 56 -58.98 23.52 -42.70
N PRO A 57 -59.40 24.37 -43.66
CA PRO A 57 -58.55 25.39 -44.26
C PRO A 57 -58.62 26.69 -43.46
N GLY A 58 -57.47 27.22 -43.05
CA GLY A 58 -57.34 28.55 -42.44
C GLY A 58 -55.94 28.76 -41.89
N GLY A 59 -55.07 29.44 -42.65
CA GLY A 59 -53.68 29.64 -42.30
C GLY A 59 -53.46 30.75 -41.27
N ASP A 60 -52.39 30.61 -40.47
CA ASP A 60 -51.21 31.49 -40.58
C ASP A 60 -49.97 30.79 -40.01
N GLN A 61 -48.82 31.01 -40.66
CA GLN A 61 -47.54 30.34 -40.40
C GLN A 61 -46.63 31.17 -39.49
N SER A 62 -46.08 30.54 -38.46
CA SER A 62 -44.69 30.68 -37.95
C SER A 62 -44.60 29.87 -36.65
N GLN A 63 -43.65 28.99 -36.34
CA GLN A 63 -42.37 28.52 -36.90
C GLN A 63 -42.08 27.19 -36.14
N PRO A 64 -41.36 26.19 -36.68
CA PRO A 64 -41.19 24.91 -36.00
C PRO A 64 -40.17 25.05 -34.86
N GLN A 65 -40.65 25.10 -33.62
CA GLN A 65 -39.81 24.97 -32.45
C GLN A 65 -39.42 23.49 -32.34
N GLY A 66 -38.15 23.18 -32.62
CA GLY A 66 -37.60 21.84 -32.44
C GLY A 66 -37.73 21.42 -30.98
N SER A 67 -38.75 20.62 -30.69
CA SER A 67 -38.95 19.95 -29.42
C SER A 67 -37.94 18.79 -29.32
N GLY A 68 -36.70 19.11 -28.95
CA GLY A 68 -35.84 18.14 -28.29
C GLY A 68 -36.46 17.75 -26.93
N PRO A 69 -36.21 16.53 -26.42
CA PRO A 69 -36.71 16.13 -25.11
C PRO A 69 -36.25 17.14 -24.06
N GLN A 70 -37.21 17.76 -23.37
CA GLN A 70 -36.92 18.67 -22.27
C GLN A 70 -36.64 17.81 -21.03
N PRO A 71 -35.42 17.87 -20.44
CA PRO A 71 -35.07 17.04 -19.29
C PRO A 71 -36.03 17.28 -18.13
N GLY A 72 -36.45 16.21 -17.44
CA GLY A 72 -37.34 16.29 -16.28
C GLY A 72 -36.70 17.03 -15.11
N PRO A 73 -37.47 17.48 -14.10
CA PRO A 73 -36.92 18.16 -12.93
C PRO A 73 -35.88 17.33 -12.17
N GLU A 74 -35.91 15.99 -12.30
CA GLU A 74 -34.89 15.08 -11.76
C GLU A 74 -33.52 15.15 -12.47
N ASP A 75 -33.47 15.56 -13.75
CA ASP A 75 -32.23 15.75 -14.51
C ASP A 75 -31.52 17.08 -14.17
N THR A 76 -32.17 17.95 -13.38
CA THR A 76 -31.62 19.25 -12.97
C THR A 76 -30.70 19.15 -11.75
N ASP A 77 -30.84 18.08 -10.95
CA ASP A 77 -29.96 17.82 -9.82
C ASP A 77 -28.62 17.28 -10.34
N ARG A 78 -27.65 18.19 -10.51
CA ARG A 78 -26.26 17.80 -10.84
C ARG A 78 -25.74 16.87 -9.77
N SER A 79 -25.63 15.58 -10.09
CA SER A 79 -24.92 14.61 -9.29
C SER A 79 -23.53 15.15 -8.89
N ALA A 80 -23.16 15.00 -7.62
CA ALA A 80 -21.89 15.51 -7.07
C ALA A 80 -20.65 15.00 -7.85
N TYR A 81 -20.81 13.89 -8.57
CA TYR A 81 -19.84 13.35 -9.51
C TYR A 81 -20.46 13.31 -10.92
N PRO A 82 -19.94 14.09 -11.88
CA PRO A 82 -20.41 14.02 -13.26
C PRO A 82 -19.95 12.72 -13.91
N LEU A 83 -20.86 12.03 -14.59
CA LEU A 83 -20.54 10.84 -15.38
C LEU A 83 -19.53 11.20 -16.47
N ARG A 84 -18.50 10.37 -16.63
CA ARG A 84 -17.54 10.48 -17.73
C ARG A 84 -17.35 9.12 -18.40
N PRO A 85 -18.37 8.65 -19.15
CA PRO A 85 -18.34 7.33 -19.77
C PRO A 85 -17.10 7.15 -20.65
N VAL A 86 -16.52 5.95 -20.62
CA VAL A 86 -15.43 5.57 -21.53
C VAL A 86 -15.90 4.45 -22.46
N PRO A 87 -15.22 4.23 -23.61
CA PRO A 87 -15.56 3.14 -24.50
C PRO A 87 -15.53 1.78 -23.78
N PRO A 88 -16.42 0.84 -24.13
CA PRO A 88 -16.59 -0.43 -23.41
C PRO A 88 -15.32 -1.28 -23.39
N GLN A 89 -14.52 -1.26 -24.46
CA GLN A 89 -13.22 -1.98 -24.48
C GLN A 89 -12.23 -1.39 -23.49
N THR A 90 -12.13 -0.06 -23.40
CA THR A 90 -11.25 0.62 -22.46
C THR A 90 -11.69 0.37 -21.02
N PHE A 91 -13.00 0.41 -20.78
CA PHE A 91 -13.59 0.09 -19.48
C PHE A 91 -13.29 -1.35 -19.05
N ALA A 92 -13.54 -2.33 -19.92
CA ALA A 92 -13.31 -3.75 -19.63
C ALA A 92 -11.82 -4.05 -19.38
N LYS A 93 -10.92 -3.43 -20.15
CA LYS A 93 -9.47 -3.53 -19.93
C LYS A 93 -9.10 -2.96 -18.55
N ALA A 94 -9.54 -1.75 -18.23
CA ALA A 94 -9.24 -1.12 -16.95
C ALA A 94 -9.83 -1.90 -15.76
N GLN A 95 -11.05 -2.42 -15.90
CA GLN A 95 -11.68 -3.29 -14.89
C GLN A 95 -10.82 -4.54 -14.63
N ARG A 96 -10.27 -5.15 -15.67
CA ARG A 96 -9.38 -6.30 -15.54
C ARG A 96 -8.07 -5.94 -14.85
N GLU A 97 -7.44 -4.84 -15.23
CA GLU A 97 -6.20 -4.36 -14.59
C GLU A 97 -6.42 -4.07 -13.10
N LEU A 98 -7.52 -3.40 -12.75
CA LEU A 98 -7.89 -3.12 -11.36
C LEU A 98 -8.12 -4.40 -10.56
N ALA A 99 -8.78 -5.40 -11.15
CA ALA A 99 -9.01 -6.70 -10.51
C ALA A 99 -7.71 -7.49 -10.32
N GLU A 100 -6.82 -7.49 -11.31
CA GLU A 100 -5.51 -8.16 -11.21
C GLU A 100 -4.65 -7.55 -10.11
N ASP A 101 -4.62 -6.21 -9.98
CA ASP A 101 -3.88 -5.51 -8.92
C ASP A 101 -4.46 -5.80 -7.52
N LEU A 102 -5.80 -5.85 -7.39
CA LEU A 102 -6.47 -6.25 -6.15
C LEU A 102 -6.07 -7.65 -5.68
N VAL A 103 -6.03 -8.62 -6.61
CA VAL A 103 -5.66 -10.01 -6.32
C VAL A 103 -4.18 -10.10 -5.93
N GLN A 104 -3.31 -9.41 -6.64
CA GLN A 104 -1.88 -9.34 -6.30
C GLN A 104 -1.66 -8.74 -4.92
N LYS A 105 -2.40 -7.68 -4.56
CA LYS A 105 -2.37 -7.09 -3.22
C LYS A 105 -2.88 -8.05 -2.14
N GLY A 106 -3.94 -8.82 -2.42
CA GLY A 106 -4.42 -9.89 -1.55
C GLY A 106 -3.33 -10.93 -1.27
N GLN A 107 -2.66 -11.41 -2.32
CA GLN A 107 -1.54 -12.37 -2.19
C GLN A 107 -0.36 -11.78 -1.40
N GLN A 108 -0.05 -10.49 -1.61
CA GLN A 108 0.98 -9.80 -0.84
C GLN A 108 0.65 -9.79 0.66
N ILE A 109 -0.62 -9.55 1.02
CA ILE A 109 -1.08 -9.58 2.41
C ILE A 109 -0.98 -10.98 3.00
N GLU A 110 -1.39 -12.02 2.27
CA GLU A 110 -1.24 -13.41 2.72
C GLU A 110 0.23 -13.78 2.98
N LEU A 111 1.13 -13.37 2.07
CA LEU A 111 2.56 -13.58 2.25
C LEU A 111 3.09 -12.84 3.49
N LEU A 112 2.66 -11.60 3.72
CA LEU A 112 3.04 -10.83 4.91
C LEU A 112 2.55 -11.50 6.19
N ILE A 113 1.30 -11.98 6.21
CA ILE A 113 0.72 -12.72 7.34
C ILE A 113 1.54 -13.99 7.63
N SER A 114 1.87 -14.77 6.59
CA SER A 114 2.68 -16.00 6.76
C SER A 114 4.09 -15.74 7.29
N ARG A 115 4.61 -14.52 7.08
CA ARG A 115 5.94 -14.09 7.56
C ARG A 115 5.89 -13.41 8.93
N LEU A 116 4.72 -13.28 9.56
CA LEU A 116 4.61 -12.66 10.87
C LEU A 116 5.43 -13.46 11.90
N PRO A 117 6.44 -12.85 12.52
CA PRO A 117 7.28 -13.54 13.49
C PRO A 117 6.45 -13.84 14.74
N GLY A 118 6.50 -15.09 15.20
CA GLY A 118 5.73 -15.55 16.36
C GLY A 118 4.30 -15.98 16.05
N ILE A 119 3.87 -15.99 14.77
CA ILE A 119 2.56 -16.55 14.40
C ILE A 119 2.50 -18.04 14.79
N GLY A 120 1.48 -18.42 15.55
CA GLY A 120 1.28 -19.80 16.03
C GLY A 120 2.09 -20.20 17.28
N ARG A 121 2.86 -19.28 17.89
CA ARG A 121 3.48 -19.53 19.20
C ARG A 121 2.58 -19.01 20.32
N GLY A 122 2.45 -19.79 21.40
CA GLY A 122 1.74 -19.33 22.60
C GLY A 122 2.56 -18.29 23.37
N GLU A 123 1.88 -17.38 24.07
CA GLU A 123 2.52 -16.34 24.88
C GLU A 123 3.46 -16.93 25.94
N GLU A 124 3.09 -18.05 26.56
CA GLU A 124 3.93 -18.74 27.54
C GLU A 124 5.24 -19.25 26.94
N GLN A 125 5.19 -19.83 25.73
CA GLN A 125 6.40 -20.30 25.04
C GLN A 125 7.30 -19.13 24.68
N GLN A 126 6.72 -18.03 24.22
CA GLN A 126 7.46 -16.81 23.90
C GLN A 126 8.09 -16.19 25.15
N ALA A 127 7.38 -16.17 26.28
CA ALA A 127 7.87 -15.65 27.55
C ALA A 127 9.03 -16.51 28.09
N GLU A 128 8.92 -17.84 28.02
CA GLU A 128 9.99 -18.74 28.44
C GLU A 128 11.22 -18.62 27.53
N GLU A 129 11.04 -18.54 26.21
CA GLU A 129 12.14 -18.25 25.29
C GLU A 129 12.84 -16.93 25.62
N ILE A 130 12.09 -15.87 25.92
CA ILE A 130 12.64 -14.57 26.34
C ILE A 130 13.46 -14.73 27.62
N ARG A 131 12.94 -15.46 28.61
CA ARG A 131 13.64 -15.71 29.89
C ARG A 131 14.97 -16.43 29.68
N VAL A 132 14.96 -17.52 28.91
CA VAL A 132 16.17 -18.30 28.60
C VAL A 132 17.17 -17.47 27.81
N LEU A 133 16.71 -16.65 26.86
CA LEU A 133 17.58 -15.79 26.08
C LEU A 133 18.20 -14.67 26.92
N ALA A 134 17.44 -14.09 27.85
CA ALA A 134 17.94 -13.08 28.79
C ALA A 134 19.02 -13.65 29.72
N GLU A 135 18.85 -14.87 30.22
CA GLU A 135 19.86 -15.57 31.01
C GLU A 135 21.15 -15.81 30.20
N LYS A 136 21.02 -16.33 28.96
CA LYS A 136 22.17 -16.51 28.05
C LYS A 136 22.91 -15.20 27.77
N VAL A 137 22.19 -14.10 27.57
CA VAL A 137 22.80 -12.78 27.35
C VAL A 137 23.62 -12.36 28.57
N ARG A 138 23.07 -12.53 29.78
CA ARG A 138 23.76 -12.21 31.03
C ARG A 138 25.07 -13.02 31.18
N ASP A 139 25.02 -14.32 30.95
CA ASP A 139 26.21 -15.19 31.02
C ASP A 139 27.28 -14.78 30.00
N MET A 140 26.85 -14.45 28.78
CA MET A 140 27.75 -13.99 27.72
C MET A 140 28.39 -12.64 28.05
N GLU A 141 27.64 -11.73 28.69
CA GLU A 141 28.17 -10.45 29.18
C GLU A 141 29.20 -10.64 30.30
N GLU A 142 28.96 -11.54 31.24
CA GLU A 142 29.91 -11.86 32.31
C GLU A 142 31.20 -12.45 31.75
N LYS A 143 31.10 -13.41 30.81
CA LYS A 143 32.26 -13.95 30.08
C LYS A 143 33.01 -12.86 29.31
N ARG A 144 32.29 -11.97 28.62
CA ARG A 144 32.88 -10.84 27.89
C ARG A 144 33.59 -9.87 28.84
N LYS A 145 33.06 -9.65 30.05
CA LYS A 145 33.68 -8.80 31.08
C LYS A 145 34.94 -9.45 31.65
N ALA A 146 34.92 -10.74 31.95
CA ALA A 146 36.08 -11.50 32.41
C ALA A 146 37.22 -11.48 31.38
N LYS A 147 36.90 -11.79 30.12
CA LYS A 147 37.89 -11.73 29.02
C LYS A 147 38.48 -10.35 28.82
N ARG A 148 37.68 -9.29 28.94
CA ARG A 148 38.19 -7.91 28.89
C ARG A 148 39.11 -7.58 30.07
N ARG A 149 38.86 -8.13 31.27
CA ARG A 149 39.73 -7.95 32.43
C ARG A 149 41.07 -8.66 32.23
N GLU A 150 41.06 -9.91 31.76
CA GLU A 150 42.28 -10.65 31.41
C GLU A 150 43.10 -9.90 30.35
N MET A 151 42.44 -9.45 29.28
CA MET A 151 43.08 -8.68 28.21
C MET A 151 43.73 -7.40 28.75
N LYS A 152 43.04 -6.65 29.63
CA LYS A 152 43.62 -5.47 30.25
C LYS A 152 44.85 -5.79 31.12
N ALA A 153 44.85 -6.94 31.81
CA ALA A 153 45.99 -7.38 32.58
C ALA A 153 47.19 -7.74 31.69
N TYR A 154 46.97 -8.43 30.56
CA TYR A 154 48.03 -8.72 29.59
C TYR A 154 48.59 -7.46 28.94
N VAL A 155 47.73 -6.51 28.56
CA VAL A 155 48.16 -5.20 28.02
C VAL A 155 49.05 -4.47 29.02
N LYS A 156 48.67 -4.44 30.31
CA LYS A 156 49.50 -3.81 31.35
C LYS A 156 50.88 -4.46 31.49
N ARG A 157 50.96 -5.80 31.45
CA ARG A 157 52.25 -6.52 31.52
C ARG A 157 53.12 -6.23 30.29
N LEU A 158 52.51 -6.16 29.11
CA LEU A 158 53.24 -5.79 27.88
C LEU A 158 53.79 -4.36 27.98
N ASP A 159 53.00 -3.42 28.49
CA ASP A 159 53.42 -2.02 28.71
C ASP A 159 54.61 -1.93 29.69
N GLU A 160 54.59 -2.69 30.78
CA GLU A 160 55.70 -2.78 31.73
C GLU A 160 56.99 -3.32 31.08
N VAL A 161 56.90 -4.36 30.24
CA VAL A 161 58.05 -4.93 29.53
C VAL A 161 58.58 -3.98 28.46
N ILE A 162 57.71 -3.31 27.70
CA ILE A 162 58.09 -2.30 26.71
C ILE A 162 58.81 -1.13 27.38
N MET A 163 58.27 -0.62 28.49
CA MET A 163 58.87 0.48 29.23
C MET A 163 60.20 0.08 29.90
N GLY A 164 60.34 -1.17 30.34
CA GLY A 164 61.61 -1.73 30.80
C GLY A 164 62.67 -1.84 29.70
N MET A 165 62.30 -2.31 28.51
CA MET A 165 63.19 -2.35 27.35
C MET A 165 63.61 -0.95 26.90
N SER A 166 62.68 0.01 26.86
CA SER A 166 63.00 1.41 26.51
C SER A 166 64.05 1.99 27.46
N ARG A 167 63.86 1.83 28.78
CA ARG A 167 64.84 2.32 29.77
C ARG A 167 66.19 1.64 29.65
N SER A 168 66.22 0.33 29.42
CA SER A 168 67.48 -0.39 29.22
C SER A 168 68.23 0.08 27.97
N ILE A 169 67.51 0.43 26.90
CA ILE A 169 68.10 0.98 25.68
C ILE A 169 68.67 2.38 25.98
N ASP A 170 67.92 3.24 26.66
CA ASP A 170 68.37 4.57 27.05
C ASP A 170 69.62 4.51 27.95
N ASP A 171 69.63 3.64 28.97
CA ASP A 171 70.78 3.43 29.86
C ASP A 171 72.00 2.86 29.12
N SER A 172 71.79 1.97 28.14
CA SER A 172 72.88 1.44 27.31
C SER A 172 73.48 2.49 26.38
N ASN A 173 72.68 3.44 25.90
CA ASN A 173 73.12 4.52 25.02
C ASN A 173 73.92 5.58 25.80
N ILE A 174 73.50 5.92 27.02
CA ILE A 174 74.22 6.85 27.91
C ILE A 174 75.58 6.29 28.33
N ASN A 175 75.67 5.00 28.66
CA ASN A 175 76.94 4.37 29.05
C ASN A 175 77.90 4.16 27.86
N GLY A 176 77.40 4.12 26.62
CA GLY A 176 78.23 4.04 25.41
C GLY A 176 78.91 5.35 25.03
N GLU A 177 78.42 6.49 25.52
CA GLU A 177 78.93 7.84 25.20
C GLU A 177 80.05 8.31 26.16
N THR A 178 80.36 7.54 27.21
CA THR A 178 81.34 7.92 28.26
C THR A 178 82.69 7.17 28.17
N THR A 179 82.99 6.52 27.03
CA THR A 179 84.30 5.90 26.74
C THR A 179 84.85 6.40 25.42
#